data_AF-X1KGY6-F1
#
_entry.id   AF-X1KGY6-F1
#
_cell.length_a   1.000
_cell.length_b   1.000
_cell.length_c   1.000
_cell.angle_alpha   90.00
_cell.angle_beta   90.00
_cell.angle_gamma   90.00
#
_symmetry.space_group_name_H-M   'P 1'
#
loop_
_entity.id
_entity.type
_entity.pdbx_description
1 polymer ?
#
loop_
_entity_poly.entity_id
_entity_poly.type
_entity_poly.pdbx_seq_one_letter_code
_entity_poly.pdbx_strand_id
1 'polypeptide(L)'
;RSGRGTNYYICGKLNKGDRVRVVNHQLGWSCIVPPADSFSWISTQYIGIDPDKPTVGIVTGDGVRVYAGSDSIRPMQSTTKQPKLNWGDKVKLLGEVKDNYHKIAPPAGAYLWVSTQYTKVVGPVGEVRPTVVVSPVDITVGPRVTIPTDISAEAALKKYKALKALIEAERVKPIAQQDYENIKKTLAEIVGSKKAGKAARYSEFALKLVERYELAFKVEKAVRLQDAELQRILVGIDKARTIRLAEV
;
A
#
# COMPACT_ATOMS: atom_id res chain seq x y z
N ARG A 1 11.45 -10.13 18.40
CA ARG A 1 10.03 -9.76 18.70
C ARG A 1 9.71 -8.42 18.06
N SER A 2 8.43 -8.11 17.88
CA SER A 2 7.99 -6.87 17.24
C SER A 2 8.14 -5.63 18.14
N GLY A 3 8.14 -5.79 19.47
CA GLY A 3 8.33 -4.69 20.41
C GLY A 3 9.07 -5.08 21.69
N ARG A 4 9.25 -4.09 22.56
CA ARG A 4 9.99 -4.17 23.84
C ARG A 4 9.18 -4.86 24.94
N GLY A 5 9.02 -6.18 24.85
CA GLY A 5 8.28 -6.92 25.87
C GLY A 5 7.81 -8.28 25.39
N THR A 6 7.40 -9.11 26.33
CA THR A 6 6.85 -10.44 26.07
C THR A 6 5.43 -10.39 25.50
N ASN A 7 4.69 -9.30 25.74
CA ASN A 7 3.36 -9.04 25.18
C ASN A 7 3.39 -8.75 23.66
N TYR A 8 4.56 -8.48 23.09
CA TYR A 8 4.73 -8.32 21.65
C TYR A 8 5.00 -9.66 20.97
N TYR A 9 4.43 -9.83 19.78
CA TYR A 9 4.54 -11.08 19.03
C TYR A 9 5.97 -11.39 18.56
N ILE A 10 6.21 -12.68 18.31
CA ILE A 10 7.51 -13.21 17.90
C ILE A 10 7.66 -13.02 16.39
N CYS A 11 8.71 -12.32 15.95
CA CYS A 11 9.00 -12.07 14.53
C CYS A 11 10.00 -13.07 13.92
N GLY A 12 10.55 -13.96 14.74
CA GLY A 12 11.63 -14.86 14.38
C GLY A 12 12.35 -15.38 15.63
N LYS A 13 13.28 -16.31 15.42
CA LYS A 13 14.12 -16.92 16.45
C LYS A 13 15.59 -16.67 16.09
N LEU A 14 16.42 -16.56 17.12
CA LEU A 14 17.88 -16.50 17.00
C LEU A 14 18.46 -17.68 17.76
N ASN A 15 19.49 -18.28 17.20
CA ASN A 15 20.25 -19.36 17.82
C ASN A 15 21.42 -18.80 18.62
N LYS A 16 21.93 -19.63 19.54
CA LYS A 16 23.12 -19.27 20.32
C LYS A 16 24.32 -19.12 19.37
N GLY A 17 24.97 -17.95 19.40
CA GLY A 17 26.10 -17.64 18.53
C GLY A 17 25.74 -16.73 17.35
N ASP A 18 24.45 -16.56 17.05
CA ASP A 18 24.01 -15.62 16.02
C ASP A 18 24.40 -14.19 16.39
N ARG A 19 24.94 -13.46 15.41
CA ARG A 19 25.35 -12.08 15.57
C ARG A 19 24.25 -11.16 15.09
N VAL A 20 23.90 -10.18 15.91
CA VAL A 20 22.92 -9.15 15.57
C VAL A 20 23.52 -7.78 15.82
N ARG A 21 23.10 -6.81 15.00
CA ARG A 21 23.51 -5.42 15.18
C ARG A 21 22.50 -4.72 16.07
N VAL A 22 22.96 -4.29 17.24
CA VAL A 22 22.18 -3.51 18.20
C VAL A 22 22.27 -2.02 17.84
N VAL A 23 21.14 -1.33 17.86
CA VAL A 23 21.01 0.10 17.57
C VAL A 23 20.62 0.91 18.80
N ASN A 24 19.97 0.29 19.78
CA ASN A 24 19.61 0.93 21.05
C ASN A 24 19.30 -0.12 22.14
N HIS A 25 19.27 0.29 23.40
CA HIS A 25 18.82 -0.50 24.55
C HIS A 25 17.76 0.26 25.33
N GLN A 26 16.63 -0.37 25.66
CA GLN A 26 15.56 0.23 26.45
C GLN A 26 14.86 -0.84 27.30
N LEU A 27 14.70 -0.57 28.61
CA LEU A 27 13.89 -1.39 29.52
C LEU A 27 14.23 -2.90 29.50
N GLY A 28 15.52 -3.26 29.41
CA GLY A 28 15.96 -4.67 29.35
C GLY A 28 15.79 -5.34 27.98
N TRP A 29 15.50 -4.57 26.93
CA TRP A 29 15.43 -5.04 25.55
C TRP A 29 16.43 -4.29 24.67
N SER A 30 17.10 -5.05 23.81
CA SER A 30 17.99 -4.53 22.77
C SER A 30 17.20 -4.37 21.47
N CYS A 31 17.16 -3.15 20.95
CA CYS A 31 16.66 -2.82 19.63
C CYS A 31 17.71 -3.24 18.60
N ILE A 32 17.33 -4.10 17.65
CA ILE A 32 18.23 -4.68 16.67
C ILE A 32 17.75 -4.38 15.25
N VAL A 33 18.70 -4.37 14.33
CA VAL A 33 18.38 -4.43 12.91
C VAL A 33 17.86 -5.84 12.58
N PRO A 34 16.75 -5.97 11.82
CA PRO A 34 16.18 -7.25 11.46
C PRO A 34 17.23 -8.18 10.83
N PRO A 35 17.41 -9.40 11.35
CA PRO A 35 18.23 -10.44 10.72
C PRO A 35 17.77 -10.75 9.30
N ALA A 36 18.65 -11.34 8.49
CA ALA A 36 18.38 -11.64 7.08
C ALA A 36 17.12 -12.49 6.84
N ASP A 37 16.80 -13.40 7.77
CA ASP A 37 15.62 -14.28 7.70
C ASP A 37 14.32 -13.61 8.18
N SER A 38 14.40 -12.37 8.66
CA SER A 38 13.20 -11.60 9.03
C SER A 38 12.49 -11.10 7.79
N PHE A 39 11.18 -10.85 7.91
CA PHE A 39 10.36 -10.30 6.84
C PHE A 39 9.36 -9.28 7.38
N SER A 40 8.63 -8.63 6.47
CA SER A 40 7.61 -7.64 6.80
C SER A 40 6.45 -7.72 5.81
N TRP A 41 5.29 -7.21 6.23
CA TRP A 41 4.06 -7.24 5.47
C TRP A 41 3.73 -5.84 4.95
N ILE A 42 3.36 -5.78 3.68
CA ILE A 42 2.90 -4.56 3.01
C ILE A 42 1.72 -4.91 2.12
N SER A 43 0.72 -4.04 2.07
CA SER A 43 -0.51 -4.32 1.34
C SER A 43 -0.27 -4.41 -0.17
N THR A 44 -0.88 -5.40 -0.81
CA THR A 44 -0.76 -5.66 -2.26
C THR A 44 -1.20 -4.47 -3.10
N GLN A 45 -2.15 -3.68 -2.62
CA GLN A 45 -2.67 -2.49 -3.31
C GLN A 45 -1.60 -1.39 -3.53
N TYR A 46 -0.49 -1.42 -2.78
CA TYR A 46 0.56 -0.41 -2.84
C TYR A 46 1.89 -0.92 -3.40
N ILE A 47 1.89 -2.07 -4.09
CA ILE A 47 3.08 -2.63 -4.72
C ILE A 47 2.84 -2.81 -6.22
N GLY A 48 3.70 -2.20 -7.03
CA GLY A 48 3.89 -2.55 -8.42
C GLY A 48 5.06 -3.52 -8.56
N ILE A 49 4.84 -4.66 -9.22
CA ILE A 49 5.90 -5.62 -9.54
C ILE A 49 6.43 -5.33 -10.94
N ASP A 50 7.75 -5.30 -11.08
CA ASP A 50 8.38 -5.25 -12.40
C ASP A 50 8.41 -6.66 -13.01
N PRO A 51 7.76 -6.92 -14.14
CA PRO A 51 7.78 -8.25 -14.76
C PRO A 51 9.18 -8.67 -15.23
N ASP A 52 10.09 -7.71 -15.48
CA ASP A 52 11.48 -8.02 -15.82
C ASP A 52 12.30 -8.39 -14.56
N LYS A 53 11.80 -8.02 -13.36
CA LYS A 53 12.44 -8.26 -12.06
C LYS A 53 11.39 -8.57 -10.98
N PRO A 54 10.81 -9.78 -10.97
CA PRO A 54 9.71 -10.13 -10.07
C PRO A 54 10.10 -10.14 -8.58
N THR A 55 11.41 -10.09 -8.26
CA THR A 55 11.94 -10.01 -6.90
C THR A 55 11.97 -8.59 -6.33
N VAL A 56 11.65 -7.57 -7.13
CA VAL A 56 11.64 -6.16 -6.73
C VAL A 56 10.22 -5.59 -6.85
N GLY A 57 9.68 -5.14 -5.72
CA GLY A 57 8.45 -4.37 -5.65
C GLY A 57 8.76 -2.88 -5.59
N ILE A 58 7.98 -2.08 -6.31
CA ILE A 58 8.02 -0.61 -6.26
C ILE A 58 6.78 -0.15 -5.52
N VAL A 59 6.95 0.66 -4.49
CA VAL A 59 5.84 1.20 -3.71
C VAL A 59 5.10 2.25 -4.53
N THR A 60 3.77 2.12 -4.62
CA THR A 60 2.90 2.96 -5.47
C THR A 60 2.02 3.93 -4.68
N GLY A 61 2.18 3.99 -3.35
CA GLY A 61 1.50 4.93 -2.47
C GLY A 61 2.48 5.77 -1.65
N ASP A 62 2.02 6.86 -1.07
CA ASP A 62 2.80 7.67 -0.13
C ASP A 62 2.44 7.33 1.33
N GLY A 63 3.42 7.31 2.23
CA GLY A 63 3.18 6.99 3.65
C GLY A 63 2.59 5.60 3.91
N VAL A 64 2.90 4.62 3.05
CA VAL A 64 2.37 3.25 3.09
C VAL A 64 2.80 2.56 4.38
N ARG A 65 1.84 1.94 5.05
CA ARG A 65 2.08 1.20 6.29
C ARG A 65 2.74 -0.14 6.00
N VAL A 66 3.82 -0.40 6.71
CA VAL A 66 4.52 -1.67 6.74
C VAL A 66 4.41 -2.25 8.14
N TYR A 67 4.16 -3.55 8.24
CA TYR A 67 4.03 -4.25 9.51
C TYR A 67 5.17 -5.25 9.70
N ALA A 68 5.66 -5.39 10.93
CA ALA A 68 6.69 -6.39 11.23
C ALA A 68 6.12 -7.80 11.04
N GLY A 69 6.83 -8.62 10.26
CA GLY A 69 6.43 -9.98 9.93
C GLY A 69 6.53 -10.94 11.12
N SER A 70 5.77 -12.02 11.04
CA SER A 70 5.78 -13.12 12.00
C SER A 70 5.15 -14.33 11.36
N ASP A 71 5.74 -15.51 11.57
CA ASP A 71 5.17 -16.77 11.10
C ASP A 71 3.98 -17.23 11.96
N SER A 72 3.86 -16.70 13.18
CA SER A 72 2.83 -17.13 14.15
C SER A 72 1.56 -16.29 14.13
N ILE A 73 1.54 -15.15 13.41
CA ILE A 73 0.36 -14.28 13.32
C ILE A 73 0.06 -13.90 11.87
N ARG A 74 -1.22 -13.62 11.58
CA ARG A 74 -1.65 -13.20 10.24
C ARG A 74 -1.30 -11.72 9.98
N PRO A 75 -1.09 -11.31 8.72
CA PRO A 75 -0.87 -9.90 8.37
C PRO A 75 -1.93 -8.96 8.95
N MET A 76 -3.20 -9.33 8.89
CA MET A 76 -4.32 -8.55 9.45
C MET A 76 -4.28 -8.38 10.97
N GLN A 77 -3.61 -9.28 11.69
CA GLN A 77 -3.44 -9.24 13.15
C GLN A 77 -2.13 -8.57 13.56
N SER A 78 -1.32 -8.12 12.59
CA SER A 78 -0.03 -7.50 12.86
C SER A 78 -0.23 -6.07 13.35
N THR A 79 0.10 -5.81 14.61
CA THR A 79 -0.13 -4.52 15.27
C THR A 79 1.07 -3.59 15.22
N THR A 80 2.28 -4.13 15.02
CA THR A 80 3.51 -3.34 15.08
C THR A 80 3.85 -2.76 13.72
N LYS A 81 3.85 -1.43 13.66
CA LYS A 81 4.20 -0.65 12.48
C LYS A 81 5.71 -0.48 12.40
N GLN A 82 6.22 -0.57 11.18
CA GLN A 82 7.60 -0.28 10.80
C GLN A 82 7.68 1.10 10.11
N PRO A 83 8.85 1.54 9.62
CA PRO A 83 8.92 2.75 8.83
C PRO A 83 7.92 2.72 7.68
N LYS A 84 7.33 3.87 7.43
CA LYS A 84 6.47 4.06 6.27
C LYS A 84 7.33 4.08 5.02
N LEU A 85 6.79 3.53 3.95
CA LEU A 85 7.40 3.63 2.63
C LEU A 85 6.61 4.61 1.78
N ASN A 86 7.34 5.36 0.97
CA ASN A 86 6.79 6.37 0.10
C ASN A 86 6.82 5.92 -1.35
N TRP A 87 6.18 6.73 -2.20
CA TRP A 87 6.07 6.40 -3.60
C TRP A 87 7.45 6.31 -4.26
N GLY A 88 7.69 5.23 -5.01
CA GLY A 88 8.95 4.99 -5.69
C GLY A 88 9.99 4.22 -4.86
N ASP A 89 9.75 4.01 -3.56
CA ASP A 89 10.61 3.17 -2.74
C ASP A 89 10.63 1.74 -3.28
N LYS A 90 11.82 1.14 -3.28
CA LYS A 90 12.02 -0.23 -3.75
C LYS A 90 12.08 -1.17 -2.55
N VAL A 91 11.34 -2.26 -2.63
CA VAL A 91 11.34 -3.35 -1.64
C VAL A 91 11.69 -4.65 -2.32
N LYS A 92 12.40 -5.53 -1.60
CA LYS A 92 12.65 -6.89 -2.08
C LYS A 92 11.44 -7.75 -1.74
N LEU A 93 10.80 -8.33 -2.75
CA LEU A 93 9.70 -9.27 -2.58
C LEU A 93 10.26 -10.66 -2.28
N LEU A 94 9.64 -11.35 -1.33
CA LEU A 94 9.98 -12.73 -0.95
C LEU A 94 9.05 -13.77 -1.59
N GLY A 95 8.19 -13.34 -2.51
CA GLY A 95 7.33 -14.20 -3.34
C GLY A 95 6.04 -14.67 -2.68
N GLU A 96 5.90 -14.56 -1.37
CA GLU A 96 4.70 -14.99 -0.66
C GLU A 96 3.64 -13.88 -0.59
N VAL A 97 2.37 -14.22 -0.86
CA VAL A 97 1.20 -13.35 -0.71
C VAL A 97 0.22 -14.00 0.25
N LYS A 98 -0.24 -13.24 1.25
CA LYS A 98 -1.19 -13.71 2.25
C LYS A 98 -2.15 -12.59 2.65
N ASP A 99 -3.45 -12.87 2.66
CA ASP A 99 -4.50 -11.94 3.13
C ASP A 99 -4.41 -10.53 2.49
N ASN A 100 -4.08 -10.42 1.20
CA ASN A 100 -3.81 -9.15 0.50
C ASN A 100 -2.57 -8.36 0.98
N TYR A 101 -1.57 -9.07 1.51
CA TYR A 101 -0.25 -8.53 1.82
C TYR A 101 0.85 -9.34 1.11
N HIS A 102 1.82 -8.63 0.53
CA HIS A 102 3.07 -9.24 0.08
C HIS A 102 4.05 -9.36 1.23
N LYS A 103 4.77 -10.48 1.25
CA LYS A 103 5.94 -10.68 2.09
C LYS A 103 7.13 -9.98 1.45
N ILE A 104 7.73 -9.04 2.18
CA ILE A 104 8.92 -8.31 1.75
C ILE A 104 10.06 -8.50 2.72
N ALA A 105 11.28 -8.26 2.26
CA ALA A 105 12.40 -8.02 3.16
C ALA A 105 12.11 -6.78 4.02
N PRO A 106 12.54 -6.74 5.28
CA PRO A 106 12.32 -5.60 6.16
C PRO A 106 12.90 -4.33 5.52
N PRO A 107 12.13 -3.23 5.45
CA PRO A 107 12.61 -1.99 4.87
C PRO A 107 13.76 -1.39 5.69
N ALA A 108 14.52 -0.50 5.07
CA ALA A 108 15.56 0.25 5.77
C ALA A 108 14.96 1.03 6.95
N GLY A 109 15.61 0.97 8.11
CA GLY A 109 15.11 1.58 9.35
C GLY A 109 14.03 0.76 10.06
N ALA A 110 13.65 -0.42 9.56
CA ALA A 110 12.88 -1.36 10.36
C ALA A 110 13.74 -1.87 11.52
N TYR A 111 13.10 -2.10 12.66
CA TYR A 111 13.76 -2.63 13.86
C TYR A 111 12.94 -3.75 14.48
N LEU A 112 13.63 -4.65 15.15
CA LEU A 112 13.07 -5.71 15.99
C LEU A 112 13.71 -5.66 17.38
N TRP A 113 13.17 -6.44 18.30
CA TRP A 113 13.59 -6.43 19.70
C TRP A 113 13.97 -7.82 20.19
N VAL A 114 15.07 -7.89 20.93
CA VAL A 114 15.55 -9.10 21.63
C VAL A 114 15.82 -8.76 23.09
N SER A 115 15.59 -9.69 24.01
CA SER A 115 15.83 -9.42 25.43
C SER A 115 17.34 -9.34 25.68
N THR A 116 17.77 -8.30 26.40
CA THR A 116 19.19 -8.02 26.64
C THR A 116 19.87 -9.11 27.46
N GLN A 117 19.11 -9.84 28.29
CA GLN A 117 19.63 -10.98 29.07
C GLN A 117 20.20 -12.11 28.21
N TYR A 118 19.79 -12.21 26.93
CA TYR A 118 20.26 -13.21 25.98
C TYR A 118 21.29 -12.64 24.98
N THR A 119 21.69 -11.38 25.12
CA THR A 119 22.69 -10.75 24.25
C THR A 119 24.00 -10.55 24.99
N LYS A 120 25.12 -10.81 24.31
CA LYS A 120 26.47 -10.46 24.77
C LYS A 120 27.09 -9.51 23.75
N VAL A 121 27.70 -8.43 24.23
CA VAL A 121 28.41 -7.48 23.36
C VAL A 121 29.70 -8.13 22.88
N VAL A 122 29.88 -8.22 21.56
CA VAL A 122 31.06 -8.81 20.93
C VAL A 122 31.64 -7.77 19.97
N GLY A 123 32.48 -6.86 20.50
CA GLY A 123 33.13 -5.77 19.76
C GLY A 123 32.92 -4.39 20.39
N PRO A 124 33.76 -3.38 20.06
CA PRO A 124 33.65 -2.05 20.64
C PRO A 124 32.34 -1.38 20.20
N VAL A 125 31.68 -0.71 21.14
CA VAL A 125 30.50 0.13 20.89
C VAL A 125 30.95 1.30 20.04
N GLY A 126 30.82 1.18 18.71
CA GLY A 126 30.92 2.33 17.84
C GLY A 126 29.73 3.26 18.14
N GLU A 127 30.00 4.43 18.72
CA GLU A 127 29.04 5.54 18.69
C GLU A 127 28.69 5.82 17.23
N VAL A 128 27.46 5.51 16.83
CA VAL A 128 26.95 5.89 15.51
C VAL A 128 25.93 7.00 15.73
N ARG A 129 26.36 8.25 15.50
CA ARG A 129 25.46 9.29 14.97
C ARG A 129 24.68 8.67 13.81
N PRO A 130 23.41 9.04 13.53
CA PRO A 130 22.64 8.42 12.45
C PRO A 130 23.35 8.66 11.12
N THR A 131 24.21 7.71 10.71
CA THR A 131 24.81 7.69 9.39
C THR A 131 23.70 7.25 8.46
N VAL A 132 23.22 8.22 7.66
CA VAL A 132 22.48 7.98 6.43
C VAL A 132 23.33 7.01 5.62
N VAL A 133 22.97 5.72 5.61
CA VAL A 133 23.55 4.75 4.69
C VAL A 133 22.89 5.01 3.34
N VAL A 134 23.38 6.05 2.66
CA VAL A 134 23.40 6.04 1.21
C VAL A 134 24.39 4.93 0.89
N SER A 135 23.93 3.76 0.47
CA SER A 135 24.85 2.79 -0.14
C SER A 135 25.34 3.44 -1.44
N PRO A 136 26.63 3.78 -1.59
CA PRO A 136 27.19 3.99 -2.90
C PRO A 136 27.37 2.57 -3.47
N VAL A 137 26.50 2.19 -4.40
CA VAL A 137 26.90 1.18 -5.36
C VAL A 137 27.95 1.88 -6.22
N ASP A 138 29.19 1.44 -6.13
CA ASP A 138 30.24 1.78 -7.09
C ASP A 138 29.74 1.38 -8.48
N ILE A 139 29.18 2.36 -9.18
CA ILE A 139 29.07 2.34 -10.63
C ILE A 139 30.46 2.73 -11.10
N THR A 140 31.29 1.74 -11.41
CA THR A 140 32.42 1.97 -12.30
C THR A 140 31.90 2.72 -13.51
N VAL A 141 32.36 3.96 -13.66
CA VAL A 141 32.06 4.86 -14.77
C VAL A 141 32.62 4.24 -16.05
N GLY A 142 31.87 3.32 -16.64
CA GLY A 142 31.94 3.02 -18.06
C GLY A 142 31.23 4.13 -18.82
N PRO A 143 31.69 4.48 -20.04
CA PRO A 143 31.24 5.68 -20.73
C PRO A 143 29.72 5.72 -20.83
N ARG A 144 29.17 6.86 -20.41
CA ARG A 144 27.78 7.28 -20.50
C ARG A 144 27.29 7.07 -21.93
N VAL A 145 26.72 5.90 -22.21
CA VAL A 145 25.82 5.74 -23.34
C VAL A 145 24.55 6.46 -22.94
N THR A 146 24.43 7.70 -23.38
CA THR A 146 23.17 8.44 -23.44
C THR A 146 22.19 7.61 -24.26
N ILE A 147 21.35 6.82 -23.58
CA ILE A 147 20.16 6.30 -24.24
C ILE A 147 19.19 7.49 -24.35
N PRO A 148 18.76 7.84 -25.58
CA PRO A 148 18.01 9.06 -25.84
C PRO A 148 16.70 9.13 -25.07
N THR A 149 16.40 10.34 -24.60
CA THR A 149 15.09 10.85 -24.24
C THR A 149 14.05 10.41 -25.29
N ASP A 150 13.22 9.43 -24.97
CA ASP A 150 12.07 9.11 -25.82
C ASP A 150 10.85 9.90 -25.32
N ILE A 151 10.50 10.94 -26.07
CA ILE A 151 9.53 12.01 -25.78
C ILE A 151 8.07 11.50 -25.64
N SER A 152 7.83 10.18 -25.58
CA SER A 152 6.49 9.58 -25.53
C SER A 152 6.07 9.06 -24.14
N ALA A 153 6.97 8.48 -23.35
CA ALA A 153 6.62 7.84 -22.08
C ALA A 153 6.45 8.82 -20.91
N GLU A 154 7.31 9.85 -20.83
CA GLU A 154 7.23 10.90 -19.80
C GLU A 154 6.00 11.80 -20.00
N ALA A 155 5.67 12.10 -21.26
CA ALA A 155 4.46 12.84 -21.61
C ALA A 155 3.20 12.06 -21.20
N ALA A 156 3.15 10.75 -21.44
CA ALA A 156 2.04 9.90 -21.01
C ALA A 156 1.91 9.87 -19.47
N LEU A 157 3.04 9.85 -18.75
CA LEU A 157 3.04 9.89 -17.29
C LEU A 157 2.55 11.25 -16.75
N LYS A 158 2.92 12.36 -17.38
CA LYS A 158 2.42 13.69 -17.03
C LYS A 158 0.91 13.80 -17.26
N LYS A 159 0.41 13.27 -18.38
CA LYS A 159 -1.03 13.18 -18.67
C LYS A 159 -1.76 12.36 -17.60
N TYR A 160 -1.25 11.19 -17.24
CA TYR A 160 -1.82 10.37 -16.16
C TYR A 160 -1.90 11.12 -14.83
N LYS A 161 -0.83 11.86 -14.44
CA LYS A 161 -0.83 12.65 -13.19
C LYS A 161 -1.91 13.73 -13.19
N ALA A 162 -2.11 14.41 -14.30
CA ALA A 162 -3.17 15.40 -14.45
C ALA A 162 -4.57 14.76 -14.35
N LEU A 163 -4.78 13.61 -15.01
CA LEU A 163 -6.03 12.85 -14.92
C LEU A 163 -6.31 12.37 -13.49
N LYS A 164 -5.29 11.93 -12.76
CA LYS A 164 -5.42 11.57 -11.34
C LYS A 164 -5.91 12.75 -10.50
N ALA A 165 -5.38 13.95 -10.70
CA ALA A 165 -5.82 15.14 -9.98
C ALA A 165 -7.30 15.47 -10.30
N LEU A 166 -7.73 15.28 -11.55
CA LEU A 166 -9.13 15.46 -11.94
C LEU A 166 -10.06 14.43 -11.28
N ILE A 167 -9.66 13.15 -11.19
CA ILE A 167 -10.44 12.11 -10.49
C ILE A 167 -10.64 12.48 -9.02
N GLU A 168 -9.58 12.94 -8.36
CA GLU A 168 -9.63 13.37 -6.96
C GLU A 168 -10.52 14.59 -6.77
N ALA A 169 -10.44 15.59 -7.66
CA ALA A 169 -11.29 16.77 -7.62
C ALA A 169 -12.77 16.42 -7.86
N GLU A 170 -13.05 15.53 -8.81
CA GLU A 170 -14.40 15.06 -9.12
C GLU A 170 -15.01 14.31 -7.92
N ARG A 171 -14.20 13.51 -7.21
CA ARG A 171 -14.65 12.74 -6.04
C ARG A 171 -15.10 13.62 -4.86
N VAL A 172 -14.62 14.86 -4.78
CA VAL A 172 -15.05 15.80 -3.73
C VAL A 172 -16.46 16.34 -3.99
N LYS A 173 -16.93 16.31 -5.24
CA LYS A 173 -18.28 16.77 -5.58
C LYS A 173 -19.34 15.82 -5.00
N PRO A 174 -20.58 16.30 -4.76
CA PRO A 174 -21.69 15.44 -4.40
C PRO A 174 -21.87 14.33 -5.43
N ILE A 175 -22.20 13.12 -4.97
CA ILE A 175 -22.30 11.91 -5.82
C ILE A 175 -23.22 12.11 -7.04
N ALA A 176 -24.25 12.97 -6.92
CA ALA A 176 -25.17 13.33 -8.01
C ALA A 176 -24.56 14.19 -9.14
N GLN A 177 -23.41 14.81 -8.92
CA GLN A 177 -22.75 15.75 -9.83
C GLN A 177 -21.40 15.23 -10.33
N GLN A 178 -21.00 14.02 -9.94
CA GLN A 178 -19.75 13.41 -10.36
C GLN A 178 -19.88 12.87 -11.79
N ASP A 179 -18.98 13.29 -12.68
CA ASP A 179 -18.88 12.78 -14.05
C ASP A 179 -17.44 12.35 -14.38
N TYR A 180 -17.27 11.06 -14.67
CA TYR A 180 -15.98 10.45 -14.98
C TYR A 180 -15.84 10.01 -16.44
N GLU A 181 -16.83 10.22 -17.31
CA GLU A 181 -16.85 9.69 -18.69
C GLU A 181 -15.62 10.15 -19.49
N ASN A 182 -15.33 11.45 -19.44
CA ASN A 182 -14.17 12.04 -20.14
C ASN A 182 -12.83 11.54 -19.59
N ILE A 183 -12.76 11.33 -18.27
CA ILE A 183 -11.55 10.82 -17.60
C ILE A 183 -11.34 9.35 -17.99
N LYS A 184 -12.39 8.55 -18.03
CA LYS A 184 -12.34 7.15 -18.43
C LYS A 184 -11.87 6.99 -19.87
N LYS A 185 -12.42 7.78 -20.80
CA LYS A 185 -12.01 7.75 -22.22
C LYS A 185 -10.53 8.05 -22.40
N THR A 186 -10.05 9.12 -21.77
CA THR A 186 -8.64 9.53 -21.86
C THR A 186 -7.68 8.56 -21.15
N LEU A 187 -8.09 7.94 -20.04
CA LEU A 187 -7.31 6.87 -19.42
C LEU A 187 -7.22 5.63 -20.33
N ALA A 188 -8.32 5.24 -20.97
CA ALA A 188 -8.33 4.11 -21.91
C ALA A 188 -7.43 4.36 -23.14
N GLU A 189 -7.36 5.58 -23.64
CA GLU A 189 -6.41 5.98 -24.68
C GLU A 189 -4.95 5.82 -24.24
N ILE A 190 -4.62 6.14 -22.99
CA ILE A 190 -3.28 5.93 -22.43
C ILE A 190 -2.98 4.43 -22.29
N VAL A 191 -3.96 3.62 -21.88
CA VAL A 191 -3.82 2.15 -21.79
C VAL A 191 -3.55 1.53 -23.16
N GLY A 192 -4.24 1.98 -24.21
CA GLY A 192 -4.10 1.45 -25.56
C GLY A 192 -2.78 1.82 -26.26
N SER A 193 -2.01 2.76 -25.71
CA SER A 193 -0.75 3.21 -26.32
C SER A 193 0.43 2.29 -25.99
N LYS A 194 0.98 1.61 -27.01
CA LYS A 194 2.19 0.76 -26.88
C LYS A 194 3.42 1.52 -26.36
N LYS A 195 3.45 2.86 -26.49
CA LYS A 195 4.55 3.72 -26.03
C LYS A 195 4.34 4.29 -24.61
N ALA A 196 3.19 4.04 -24.00
CA ALA A 196 2.86 4.62 -22.68
C ALA A 196 3.54 3.91 -21.50
N GLY A 197 4.14 2.73 -21.70
CA GLY A 197 4.95 2.04 -20.70
C GLY A 197 4.28 1.98 -19.31
N LYS A 198 4.91 2.62 -18.31
CA LYS A 198 4.39 2.69 -16.93
C LYS A 198 3.03 3.40 -16.82
N ALA A 199 2.79 4.43 -17.64
CA ALA A 199 1.55 5.20 -17.62
C ALA A 199 0.33 4.39 -18.09
N ALA A 200 0.53 3.41 -18.99
CA ALA A 200 -0.54 2.49 -19.40
C ALA A 200 -1.03 1.66 -18.21
N ARG A 201 -0.11 1.04 -17.45
CA ARG A 201 -0.46 0.25 -16.26
C ARG A 201 -1.14 1.11 -15.20
N TYR A 202 -0.62 2.31 -14.93
CA TYR A 202 -1.25 3.23 -13.98
C TYR A 202 -2.66 3.67 -14.41
N SER A 203 -2.87 3.86 -15.70
CA SER A 203 -4.17 4.22 -16.25
C SER A 203 -5.17 3.07 -16.15
N GLU A 204 -4.73 1.82 -16.28
CA GLU A 204 -5.58 0.63 -16.07
C GLU A 204 -6.10 0.53 -14.63
N PHE A 205 -5.26 0.79 -13.63
CA PHE A 205 -5.69 0.85 -12.24
C PHE A 205 -6.66 2.01 -11.98
N ALA A 206 -6.41 3.18 -12.58
CA ALA A 206 -7.31 4.32 -12.46
C ALA A 206 -8.67 4.08 -13.12
N LEU A 207 -8.73 3.35 -14.24
CA LEU A 207 -9.98 2.92 -14.87
C LEU A 207 -10.82 2.05 -13.92
N LYS A 208 -10.20 1.01 -13.34
CA LYS A 208 -10.89 0.13 -12.37
C LYS A 208 -11.39 0.89 -11.14
N LEU A 209 -10.68 1.95 -10.73
CA LEU A 209 -11.09 2.80 -9.63
C LEU A 209 -12.30 3.66 -10.01
N VAL A 210 -12.28 4.29 -11.18
CA VAL A 210 -13.40 5.07 -11.73
C VAL A 210 -14.66 4.22 -11.89
N GLU A 211 -14.53 2.99 -12.42
CA GLU A 211 -15.65 2.06 -12.56
C GLU A 211 -16.31 1.70 -11.22
N ARG A 212 -15.52 1.59 -10.15
CA ARG A 212 -16.05 1.37 -8.79
C ARG A 212 -16.82 2.57 -8.28
N TYR A 213 -16.39 3.79 -8.60
CA TYR A 213 -17.13 5.01 -8.25
C TYR A 213 -18.45 5.10 -9.02
N GLU A 214 -18.44 4.82 -10.33
CA GLU A 214 -19.66 4.73 -11.14
C GLU A 214 -20.63 3.66 -10.61
N LEU A 215 -20.11 2.52 -10.15
CA LEU A 215 -20.92 1.48 -9.55
C LEU A 215 -21.57 1.95 -8.24
N ALA A 216 -20.81 2.60 -7.36
CA ALA A 216 -21.33 3.17 -6.12
C ALA A 216 -22.46 4.20 -6.41
N PHE A 217 -22.29 5.04 -7.42
CA PHE A 217 -23.32 5.97 -7.88
C PHE A 217 -24.60 5.25 -8.33
N LYS A 218 -24.46 4.20 -9.15
CA LYS A 218 -25.60 3.40 -9.61
C LYS A 218 -26.36 2.74 -8.46
N VAL A 219 -25.63 2.20 -7.48
CA VAL A 219 -26.23 1.59 -6.28
C VAL A 219 -26.99 2.64 -5.49
N GLU A 220 -26.42 3.82 -5.25
CA GLU A 220 -27.12 4.87 -4.50
C GLU A 220 -28.40 5.33 -5.21
N LYS A 221 -28.36 5.50 -6.53
CA LYS A 221 -29.55 5.85 -7.32
C LYS A 221 -30.64 4.76 -7.21
N ALA A 222 -30.25 3.49 -7.26
CA ALA A 222 -31.19 2.38 -7.10
C ALA A 222 -31.83 2.36 -5.71
N VAL A 223 -31.04 2.57 -4.65
CA VAL A 223 -31.55 2.65 -3.26
C VAL A 223 -32.56 3.79 -3.13
N ARG A 224 -32.25 4.99 -3.64
CA ARG A 224 -33.19 6.13 -3.57
C ARG A 224 -34.50 5.87 -4.31
N LEU A 225 -34.44 5.20 -5.46
CA LEU A 225 -35.65 4.83 -6.20
C LEU A 225 -36.50 3.82 -5.42
N GLN A 226 -35.86 2.81 -4.84
CA GLN A 226 -36.52 1.81 -4.01
C GLN A 226 -37.16 2.43 -2.76
N ASP A 227 -36.48 3.37 -2.10
CA ASP A 227 -37.02 4.11 -0.97
C ASP A 227 -38.24 4.95 -1.38
N ALA A 228 -38.18 5.62 -2.53
CA ALA A 228 -39.31 6.42 -3.04
C ALA A 228 -40.53 5.55 -3.39
N GLU A 229 -40.31 4.37 -3.97
CA GLU A 229 -41.37 3.39 -4.23
C GLU A 229 -41.97 2.83 -2.94
N LEU A 230 -41.13 2.48 -1.97
CA LEU A 230 -41.57 2.03 -0.66
C LEU A 230 -42.48 3.07 0.02
N GLN A 231 -42.09 4.35 -0.01
CA GLN A 231 -42.91 5.43 0.55
C GLN A 231 -44.25 5.56 -0.17
N ARG A 232 -44.30 5.42 -1.50
CA ARG A 232 -45.58 5.43 -2.25
C ARG A 232 -46.49 4.27 -1.85
N ILE A 233 -45.92 3.07 -1.68
CA ILE A 233 -46.67 1.89 -1.24
C ILE A 233 -47.23 2.11 0.16
N LEU A 234 -46.41 2.59 1.10
CA LEU A 234 -46.84 2.87 2.48
C LEU A 234 -48.00 3.88 2.54
N VAL A 235 -47.88 4.99 1.79
CA VAL A 235 -48.97 5.99 1.69
C VAL A 235 -50.25 5.37 1.11
N GLY A 236 -50.14 4.45 0.15
CA GLY A 236 -51.28 3.71 -0.40
C GLY A 236 -51.96 2.79 0.63
N ILE A 237 -51.15 2.07 1.42
CA ILE A 237 -51.64 1.19 2.50
C ILE A 237 -52.38 2.02 3.55
N ASP A 238 -51.81 3.14 3.98
CA ASP A 238 -52.44 4.00 5.00
C ASP A 238 -53.76 4.59 4.50
N LYS A 239 -53.82 5.06 3.24
CA LYS A 239 -55.08 5.52 2.63
C LYS A 239 -56.15 4.42 2.58
N ALA A 240 -55.77 3.22 2.15
CA ALA A 240 -56.70 2.08 2.11
C ALA A 240 -57.19 1.69 3.51
N ARG A 241 -56.31 1.76 4.52
CA ARG A 241 -56.66 1.54 5.93
C ARG A 241 -57.64 2.58 6.44
N THR A 242 -57.42 3.87 6.15
CA THR A 242 -58.33 4.94 6.58
C THR A 242 -59.70 4.84 5.92
N ILE A 243 -59.77 4.44 4.65
CA ILE A 243 -61.05 4.23 3.95
C ILE A 243 -61.84 3.09 4.61
N ARG A 244 -61.22 1.93 4.84
CA ARG A 244 -61.91 0.80 5.50
C ARG A 244 -62.38 1.12 6.92
N LEU A 245 -61.62 1.94 7.66
CA LEU A 245 -62.03 2.35 9.01
C LEU A 245 -63.19 3.34 9.01
N ALA A 246 -63.40 4.09 7.92
CA ALA A 246 -64.53 5.01 7.77
C ALA A 246 -65.80 4.32 7.26
N GLU A 247 -65.69 3.11 6.71
CA GLU A 247 -66.81 2.27 6.24
C GLU A 247 -67.41 1.37 7.35
N VAL A 248 -66.83 1.38 8.56
CA VAL A 248 -67.24 0.61 9.75
C VAL A 248 -67.84 1.56 10.78
#